data_AF-A0A7U4E9T5-F1
#
_entry.id   AF-A0A7U4E9T5-F1
#
_cell.length_a   1.000
_cell.length_b   1.000
_cell.length_c   1.000
_cell.angle_alpha   90.00
_cell.angle_beta   90.00
_cell.angle_gamma   90.00
#
_symmetry.space_group_name_H-M   'P 1'
#
loop_
_entity.id
_entity.type
_entity.pdbx_description
1 polymer ?
#
loop_
_entity_poly.entity_id
_entity_poly.type
_entity_poly.pdbx_seq_one_letter_code
_entity_poly.pdbx_strand_id
1 'polypeptide(L)'
;MQTKEKQKLIEQIRFNQSRTPIWISILVQLTTVVSLFLVVLFLFGGDFQQYSWNYYDRLGKLAYLYLALICIAYLIIVVFINWILILLKVQKADAFSYCLGLAMVCVSIIYTGDLMYHWKVAVAVKSAVRFLIAIVSAVFGVIIGTLLSLLQRNKEYQIQQENEAILLAYQNHQIVPSKKQLRAIKRLKYQKQKEQEQLELIEFKNKLYKDELD
;
A
#
# COMPACT_ATOMS: atom_id res chain seq x y z
N MET A 1 -20.22 -26.78 -19.15
CA MET A 1 -20.53 -25.34 -19.02
C MET A 1 -20.69 -24.91 -17.56
N GLN A 2 -21.52 -25.61 -16.77
CA GLN A 2 -21.78 -25.29 -15.35
C GLN A 2 -20.53 -25.20 -14.45
N THR A 3 -19.49 -25.99 -14.71
CA THR A 3 -18.25 -25.97 -13.90
C THR A 3 -17.44 -24.69 -14.07
N LYS A 4 -17.39 -24.14 -15.30
CA LYS A 4 -16.69 -22.88 -15.60
C LYS A 4 -17.44 -21.67 -15.03
N GLU A 5 -18.77 -21.68 -15.06
CA GLU A 5 -19.59 -20.63 -14.45
C GLU A 5 -19.48 -20.65 -12.91
N LYS A 6 -19.50 -21.85 -12.31
CA LYS A 6 -19.29 -22.01 -10.87
C LYS A 6 -17.89 -21.55 -10.43
N GLN A 7 -16.84 -21.86 -11.21
CA GLN A 7 -15.49 -21.36 -10.96
C GLN A 7 -15.42 -19.83 -11.06
N LYS A 8 -16.00 -19.23 -12.11
CA LYS A 8 -16.08 -17.76 -12.26
C LYS A 8 -16.81 -17.09 -11.08
N LEU A 9 -17.92 -17.68 -10.62
CA LEU A 9 -18.67 -17.19 -9.46
C LEU A 9 -17.82 -17.24 -8.18
N ILE A 10 -17.11 -18.33 -7.94
CA ILE A 10 -16.22 -18.47 -6.77
C ILE A 10 -15.07 -17.46 -6.84
N GLU A 11 -14.49 -17.26 -8.03
CA GLU A 11 -13.45 -16.26 -8.25
C GLU A 11 -13.97 -14.83 -8.02
N GLN A 12 -15.18 -14.49 -8.49
CA GLN A 12 -15.81 -13.21 -8.24
C GLN A 12 -16.10 -12.98 -6.75
N ILE A 13 -16.61 -13.99 -6.05
CA ILE A 13 -16.88 -13.91 -4.61
C ILE A 13 -15.56 -13.69 -3.85
N ARG A 14 -14.52 -14.46 -4.19
CA ARG A 14 -13.18 -14.31 -3.59
C ARG A 14 -12.58 -12.94 -3.89
N PHE A 15 -12.74 -12.44 -5.11
CA PHE A 15 -12.30 -11.11 -5.52
C PHE A 15 -13.00 -10.02 -4.70
N ASN A 16 -14.33 -10.08 -4.59
CA ASN A 16 -15.14 -9.12 -3.83
C ASN A 16 -14.86 -9.16 -2.32
N GLN A 17 -14.55 -10.33 -1.76
CA GLN A 17 -14.17 -10.46 -0.34
C GLN A 17 -12.78 -9.88 -0.03
N SER A 18 -11.91 -9.81 -1.04
CA SER A 18 -10.50 -9.40 -0.89
C SER A 18 -10.24 -7.90 -1.01
N ARG A 19 -11.24 -7.11 -1.46
CA ARG A 19 -11.09 -5.69 -1.79
C ARG A 19 -12.19 -4.85 -1.17
N THR A 20 -11.87 -3.59 -0.94
CA THR A 20 -12.86 -2.60 -0.51
C THR A 20 -13.76 -2.26 -1.71
N PRO A 21 -15.10 -2.21 -1.55
CA PRO A 21 -15.97 -1.69 -2.61
C PRO A 21 -15.50 -0.30 -3.05
N ILE A 22 -15.44 -0.07 -4.38
CA ILE A 22 -14.87 1.15 -4.96
C ILE A 22 -15.49 2.42 -4.38
N TRP A 23 -16.81 2.48 -4.24
CA TRP A 23 -17.51 3.64 -3.70
C TRP A 23 -17.12 3.99 -2.26
N ILE A 24 -16.94 2.97 -1.40
CA ILE A 24 -16.48 3.16 -0.03
C ILE A 24 -15.05 3.69 -0.04
N SER A 25 -14.19 3.11 -0.89
CA SER A 25 -12.81 3.58 -1.04
C SER A 25 -12.78 5.05 -1.46
N ILE A 26 -13.52 5.44 -2.49
CA ILE A 26 -13.60 6.82 -2.98
C ILE A 26 -14.06 7.77 -1.87
N LEU A 27 -15.15 7.46 -1.17
CA LEU A 27 -15.70 8.32 -0.13
C LEU A 27 -14.69 8.52 1.02
N VAL A 28 -14.02 7.44 1.44
CA VAL A 28 -12.96 7.52 2.45
C VAL A 28 -11.78 8.37 1.94
N GLN A 29 -11.32 8.19 0.70
CA GLN A 29 -10.22 8.98 0.16
C GLN A 29 -10.57 10.47 0.07
N LEU A 30 -11.81 10.81 -0.33
CA LEU A 30 -12.28 12.20 -0.36
C LEU A 30 -12.29 12.82 1.05
N THR A 31 -12.78 12.08 2.03
CA THR A 31 -12.96 12.56 3.41
C THR A 31 -11.68 12.58 4.24
N THR A 32 -10.67 11.79 3.89
CA THR A 32 -9.43 11.66 4.69
C THR A 32 -8.19 12.20 3.99
N VAL A 33 -8.05 11.97 2.68
CA VAL A 33 -6.86 12.39 1.90
C VAL A 33 -7.10 13.75 1.28
N VAL A 34 -8.18 13.90 0.51
CA VAL A 34 -8.45 15.15 -0.22
C VAL A 34 -8.79 16.29 0.73
N SER A 35 -9.63 16.07 1.74
CA SER A 35 -9.98 17.08 2.74
C SER A 35 -8.73 17.63 3.45
N LEU A 36 -7.85 16.75 3.92
CA LEU A 36 -6.64 17.12 4.63
C LEU A 36 -5.65 17.81 3.69
N PHE A 37 -5.54 17.34 2.45
CA PHE A 37 -4.78 18.02 1.41
C PHE A 37 -5.27 19.45 1.20
N LEU A 38 -6.58 19.68 1.07
CA LEU A 38 -7.12 21.03 0.86
C LEU A 38 -6.80 21.95 2.03
N VAL A 39 -6.87 21.44 3.27
CA VAL A 39 -6.45 22.21 4.45
C VAL A 39 -4.99 22.62 4.34
N VAL A 40 -4.09 21.70 4.01
CA VAL A 40 -2.65 22.00 3.86
C VAL A 40 -2.41 22.95 2.68
N LEU A 41 -3.04 22.70 1.54
CA LEU A 41 -2.89 23.49 0.32
C LEU A 41 -3.33 24.94 0.54
N PHE A 42 -4.49 25.16 1.13
CA PHE A 42 -4.98 26.52 1.36
C PHE A 42 -4.18 27.22 2.47
N LEU A 43 -3.86 26.53 3.57
CA LEU A 43 -3.16 27.20 4.68
C LEU A 43 -1.67 27.43 4.40
N PHE A 44 -1.00 26.56 3.64
CA PHE A 44 0.46 26.59 3.49
C PHE A 44 0.94 26.44 2.03
N GLY A 45 0.06 26.31 1.05
CA GLY A 45 0.46 26.14 -0.34
C GLY A 45 0.98 27.45 -0.95
N GLY A 46 2.12 27.37 -1.64
CA GLY A 46 2.76 28.52 -2.30
C GLY A 46 1.92 29.14 -3.41
N ASP A 47 1.02 28.39 -4.05
CA ASP A 47 0.08 28.92 -5.05
C ASP A 47 -0.84 30.02 -4.48
N PHE A 48 -1.08 30.02 -3.17
CA PHE A 48 -2.00 30.92 -2.49
C PHE A 48 -1.30 31.97 -1.62
N GLN A 49 0.02 32.13 -1.74
CA GLN A 49 0.77 33.06 -0.88
C GLN A 49 0.31 34.53 -0.99
N GLN A 50 -0.31 34.91 -2.11
CA GLN A 50 -0.88 36.24 -2.30
C GLN A 50 -2.12 36.55 -1.42
N TYR A 51 -2.71 35.55 -0.77
CA TYR A 51 -3.93 35.71 0.02
C TYR A 51 -3.63 35.82 1.52
N SER A 52 -4.31 36.74 2.23
CA SER A 52 -4.03 37.06 3.65
C SER A 52 -4.32 35.94 4.65
N TRP A 53 -5.16 34.96 4.28
CA TRP A 53 -5.49 33.78 5.10
C TRP A 53 -4.46 32.65 4.95
N ASN A 54 -3.59 32.72 3.95
CA ASN A 54 -2.52 31.75 3.75
C ASN A 54 -1.32 32.12 4.65
N TYR A 55 -0.70 31.09 5.22
CA TYR A 55 0.40 31.22 6.18
C TYR A 55 1.77 30.95 5.56
N TYR A 56 1.88 30.80 4.23
CA TYR A 56 3.15 30.50 3.54
C TYR A 56 4.23 31.54 3.85
N ASP A 57 3.90 32.84 3.78
CA ASP A 57 4.86 33.92 4.08
C ASP A 57 5.39 33.89 5.52
N ARG A 58 4.61 33.30 6.45
CA ARG A 58 5.04 33.14 7.86
C ARG A 58 6.10 32.04 8.03
N LEU A 59 6.28 31.18 7.04
CA LEU A 59 7.34 30.16 7.06
C LEU A 59 8.74 30.77 6.85
N GLY A 60 8.81 32.01 6.34
CA GLY A 60 10.03 32.79 6.23
C GLY A 60 11.08 32.17 5.30
N LYS A 61 12.36 32.41 5.58
CA LYS A 61 13.48 31.99 4.71
C LYS A 61 13.63 30.47 4.53
N LEU A 62 13.02 29.67 5.41
CA LEU A 62 13.06 28.20 5.37
C LEU A 62 11.73 27.61 4.90
N ALA A 63 10.90 28.38 4.18
CA ALA A 63 9.58 27.95 3.71
C ALA A 63 9.60 26.58 3.03
N TYR A 64 10.57 26.34 2.14
CA TYR A 64 10.71 25.06 1.46
C TYR A 64 10.90 23.88 2.42
N LEU A 65 11.72 24.03 3.47
CA LEU A 65 11.97 22.97 4.46
C LEU A 65 10.76 22.74 5.36
N TYR A 66 10.08 23.80 5.79
CA TYR A 66 8.87 23.64 6.60
C TYR A 66 7.73 23.02 5.78
N LEU A 67 7.58 23.42 4.51
CA LEU A 67 6.63 22.81 3.59
C LEU A 67 6.94 21.32 3.41
N ALA A 68 8.23 20.95 3.35
CA ALA A 68 8.65 19.55 3.32
C ALA A 68 8.19 18.76 4.53
N LEU A 69 8.41 19.30 5.72
CA LEU A 69 8.01 18.67 6.98
C LEU A 69 6.48 18.55 7.08
N ILE A 70 5.73 19.57 6.65
CA ILE A 70 4.26 19.54 6.60
C ILE A 70 3.78 18.44 5.67
N CYS A 71 4.37 18.31 4.47
CA CYS A 71 4.04 17.24 3.52
C CYS A 71 4.37 15.85 4.07
N ILE A 72 5.49 15.68 4.78
CA ILE A 72 5.85 14.41 5.44
C ILE A 72 4.85 14.09 6.55
N ALA A 73 4.51 15.07 7.39
CA ALA A 73 3.51 14.90 8.45
C ALA A 73 2.13 14.53 7.87
N TYR A 74 1.72 15.17 6.78
CA TYR A 74 0.52 14.83 6.03
C TYR A 74 0.53 13.37 5.55
N LEU A 75 1.63 12.90 4.94
CA LEU A 75 1.74 11.50 4.51
C LEU A 75 1.62 10.53 5.68
N ILE A 76 2.28 10.81 6.81
CA ILE A 76 2.21 10.00 8.02
C ILE A 76 0.78 9.94 8.54
N ILE A 77 0.08 11.07 8.61
CA ILE A 77 -1.30 11.15 9.06
C ILE A 77 -2.23 10.35 8.13
N VAL A 78 -2.08 10.48 6.81
CA VAL A 78 -2.87 9.72 5.83
C VAL A 78 -2.69 8.21 6.03
N VAL A 79 -1.45 7.74 6.15
CA VAL A 79 -1.15 6.32 6.40
C VAL A 79 -1.75 5.87 7.73
N PHE A 80 -1.62 6.68 8.78
CA PHE A 80 -2.13 6.37 10.11
C PHE A 80 -3.67 6.28 10.14
N ILE A 81 -4.37 7.21 9.51
CA ILE A 81 -5.84 7.17 9.40
C ILE A 81 -6.28 5.92 8.63
N ASN A 82 -5.66 5.64 7.48
CA ASN A 82 -6.01 4.45 6.69
C ASN A 82 -5.70 3.16 7.46
N TRP A 83 -4.61 3.13 8.23
CA TRP A 83 -4.30 2.00 9.12
C TRP A 83 -5.41 1.77 10.15
N ILE A 84 -5.90 2.83 10.81
CA ILE A 84 -7.02 2.73 11.75
C ILE A 84 -8.28 2.21 11.05
N LEU A 85 -8.61 2.73 9.86
CA LEU A 85 -9.79 2.29 9.11
C LEU A 85 -9.71 0.82 8.68
N ILE A 86 -8.50 0.31 8.41
CA ILE A 86 -8.26 -1.11 8.16
C ILE A 86 -8.45 -1.93 9.43
N LEU A 87 -7.93 -1.47 10.58
CA LEU A 87 -8.16 -2.13 11.87
C LEU A 87 -9.65 -2.20 12.23
N LEU A 88 -10.40 -1.14 11.95
CA LEU A 88 -11.85 -1.07 12.14
C LEU A 88 -12.65 -1.84 11.07
N LYS A 89 -11.97 -2.51 10.12
CA LYS A 89 -12.56 -3.28 9.02
C LYS A 89 -13.44 -2.45 8.07
N VAL A 90 -13.30 -1.13 8.08
CA VAL A 90 -13.98 -0.21 7.13
C VAL A 90 -13.35 -0.36 5.74
N GLN A 91 -12.03 -0.53 5.69
CA GLN A 91 -11.28 -0.76 4.48
C GLN A 91 -10.45 -2.04 4.57
N LYS A 92 -10.12 -2.59 3.40
CA LYS A 92 -9.17 -3.68 3.23
C LYS A 92 -7.76 -3.10 2.98
N ALA A 93 -6.74 -3.94 3.17
CA ALA A 93 -5.34 -3.54 3.06
C ALA A 93 -4.94 -2.93 1.70
N ASP A 94 -5.69 -3.21 0.62
CA ASP A 94 -5.45 -2.62 -0.71
C ASP A 94 -5.65 -1.09 -0.75
N ALA A 95 -6.38 -0.53 0.23
CA ALA A 95 -6.61 0.90 0.36
C ALA A 95 -5.30 1.71 0.46
N PHE A 96 -4.21 1.14 0.99
CA PHE A 96 -2.92 1.82 1.07
C PHE A 96 -2.36 2.23 -0.29
N SER A 97 -2.58 1.40 -1.31
CA SER A 97 -2.08 1.68 -2.67
C SER A 97 -2.75 2.92 -3.26
N TYR A 98 -4.07 3.01 -3.08
CA TYR A 98 -4.87 4.12 -3.56
C TYR A 98 -4.62 5.40 -2.75
N CYS A 99 -4.56 5.29 -1.42
CA CYS A 99 -4.38 6.46 -0.56
C CYS A 99 -2.99 7.08 -0.73
N LEU A 100 -1.92 6.29 -0.82
CA LEU A 100 -0.57 6.82 -1.01
C LEU A 100 -0.34 7.32 -2.43
N GLY A 101 -0.93 6.67 -3.44
CA GLY A 101 -0.92 7.20 -4.80
C GLY A 101 -1.53 8.61 -4.85
N LEU A 102 -2.73 8.78 -4.30
CA LEU A 102 -3.41 10.08 -4.24
C LEU A 102 -2.67 11.09 -3.35
N ALA A 103 -2.19 10.67 -2.19
CA ALA A 103 -1.47 11.56 -1.27
C ALA A 103 -0.16 12.07 -1.88
N MET A 104 0.56 11.25 -2.64
CA MET A 104 1.76 11.69 -3.37
C MET A 104 1.43 12.68 -4.49
N VAL A 105 0.30 12.53 -5.17
CA VAL A 105 -0.20 13.56 -6.10
C VAL A 105 -0.44 14.87 -5.35
N CYS A 106 -1.16 14.84 -4.23
CA CYS A 106 -1.41 16.02 -3.40
C CYS A 106 -0.11 16.71 -2.95
N VAL A 107 0.88 15.95 -2.47
CA VAL A 107 2.20 16.48 -2.09
C VAL A 107 2.89 17.13 -3.28
N SER A 108 2.86 16.50 -4.46
CA SER A 108 3.47 17.06 -5.66
C SER A 108 2.82 18.39 -6.08
N ILE A 109 1.49 18.53 -5.92
CA ILE A 109 0.77 19.77 -6.21
C ILE A 109 1.24 20.88 -5.27
N ILE A 110 1.31 20.61 -3.96
CA ILE A 110 1.76 21.58 -2.95
C ILE A 110 3.17 22.07 -3.25
N TYR A 111 4.12 21.15 -3.46
CA TYR A 111 5.52 21.48 -3.69
C TYR A 111 5.75 22.20 -5.01
N THR A 112 5.10 21.76 -6.08
CA THR A 112 5.28 22.39 -7.38
C THR A 112 4.63 23.77 -7.44
N GLY A 113 3.63 24.04 -6.60
CA GLY A 113 3.05 25.37 -6.43
C GLY A 113 4.08 26.38 -5.94
N ASP A 114 4.88 26.00 -4.95
CA ASP A 114 6.00 26.81 -4.45
C ASP A 114 7.15 26.90 -5.49
N LEU A 115 7.68 25.74 -5.91
CA LEU A 115 8.85 25.65 -6.79
C LEU A 115 8.68 26.43 -8.10
N MET A 116 7.48 26.43 -8.66
CA MET A 116 7.18 27.05 -9.97
C MET A 116 6.50 28.41 -9.86
N TYR A 117 6.30 28.95 -8.66
CA TYR A 117 5.61 30.22 -8.46
C TYR A 117 6.31 31.34 -9.26
N HIS A 118 7.63 31.47 -9.07
CA HIS A 118 8.44 32.52 -9.70
C HIS A 118 8.92 32.21 -11.13
N TRP A 119 8.55 31.07 -11.71
CA TRP A 119 8.96 30.73 -13.08
C TRP A 119 8.33 31.72 -14.08
N LYS A 120 9.13 32.32 -14.95
CA LYS A 120 8.65 33.22 -16.02
C LYS A 120 8.34 32.45 -17.31
N VAL A 121 7.50 31.42 -17.20
CA VAL A 121 7.10 30.55 -18.33
C VAL A 121 5.58 30.57 -18.47
N ALA A 122 5.08 30.37 -19.70
CA ALA A 122 3.65 30.29 -19.98
C ALA A 122 2.94 29.29 -19.05
N VAL A 123 1.73 29.66 -18.59
CA VAL A 123 0.94 28.87 -17.63
C VAL A 123 0.71 27.44 -18.13
N ALA A 124 0.44 27.27 -19.43
CA ALA A 124 0.24 25.96 -20.04
C ALA A 124 1.44 25.02 -19.85
N VAL A 125 2.66 25.54 -19.99
CA VAL A 125 3.89 24.76 -19.80
C VAL A 125 4.07 24.40 -18.33
N LYS A 126 3.85 25.35 -17.41
CA LYS A 126 3.89 25.05 -15.97
C LYS A 126 2.91 23.93 -15.61
N SER A 127 1.66 24.05 -16.05
CA SER A 127 0.62 23.05 -15.81
C SER A 127 0.99 21.68 -16.38
N ALA A 128 1.56 21.62 -17.59
CA ALA A 128 2.01 20.36 -18.19
C ALA A 128 3.14 19.70 -17.36
N VAL A 129 4.12 20.47 -16.92
CA VAL A 129 5.21 19.93 -16.08
C VAL A 129 4.68 19.48 -14.72
N ARG A 130 3.80 20.27 -14.07
CA ARG A 130 3.15 19.88 -12.80
C ARG A 130 2.36 18.58 -12.94
N PHE A 131 1.64 18.43 -14.05
CA PHE A 131 0.89 17.21 -14.34
C PHE A 131 1.80 15.99 -14.52
N LEU A 132 2.92 16.12 -15.23
CA LEU A 132 3.91 15.05 -15.37
C LEU A 132 4.52 14.65 -14.02
N ILE A 133 4.92 15.64 -13.20
CA ILE A 133 5.44 15.38 -11.84
C ILE A 133 4.40 14.68 -10.98
N ALA A 134 3.12 15.08 -11.08
CA ALA A 134 2.03 14.44 -10.36
C ALA A 134 1.84 12.98 -10.76
N ILE A 135 1.89 12.65 -12.05
CA ILE A 135 1.81 11.26 -12.53
C ILE A 135 2.97 10.43 -11.96
N VAL A 136 4.20 10.92 -12.08
CA VAL A 136 5.39 10.21 -11.57
C VAL A 136 5.27 10.00 -10.05
N SER A 137 4.84 11.02 -9.32
CA SER A 137 4.63 10.95 -7.87
C SER A 137 3.54 9.94 -7.51
N ALA A 138 2.45 9.87 -8.28
CA ALA A 138 1.39 8.88 -8.10
C ALA A 138 1.93 7.46 -8.23
N VAL A 139 2.76 7.18 -9.24
CA VAL A 139 3.37 5.87 -9.45
C VAL A 139 4.23 5.47 -8.24
N PHE A 140 5.07 6.37 -7.75
CA PHE A 140 5.85 6.12 -6.53
C PHE A 140 4.96 5.84 -5.32
N GLY A 141 3.90 6.64 -5.13
CA GLY A 141 2.94 6.45 -4.05
C GLY A 141 2.23 5.10 -4.12
N VAL A 142 1.80 4.68 -5.30
CA VAL A 142 1.18 3.36 -5.52
C VAL A 142 2.18 2.24 -5.21
N ILE A 143 3.43 2.33 -5.68
CA ILE A 143 4.45 1.31 -5.37
C ILE A 143 4.63 1.17 -3.85
N ILE A 144 4.84 2.27 -3.14
CA ILE A 144 5.01 2.24 -1.67
C ILE A 144 3.75 1.69 -0.99
N GLY A 145 2.57 2.13 -1.42
CA GLY A 145 1.30 1.65 -0.87
C GLY A 145 1.03 0.18 -1.14
N THR A 146 1.45 -0.36 -2.29
CA THR A 146 1.34 -1.80 -2.56
C THR A 146 2.25 -2.61 -1.64
N LEU A 147 3.47 -2.14 -1.37
CA LEU A 147 4.36 -2.80 -0.40
C LEU A 147 3.74 -2.84 1.01
N LEU A 148 3.15 -1.73 1.47
CA LEU A 148 2.43 -1.71 2.75
C LEU A 148 1.21 -2.65 2.75
N SER A 149 0.46 -2.67 1.65
CA SER A 149 -0.69 -3.58 1.47
C SER A 149 -0.27 -5.04 1.60
N LEU A 150 0.87 -5.41 0.99
CA LEU A 150 1.44 -6.76 1.06
C LEU A 150 1.88 -7.12 2.47
N LEU A 151 2.55 -6.21 3.18
CA LEU A 151 2.95 -6.42 4.58
C LEU A 151 1.74 -6.68 5.48
N GLN A 152 0.66 -5.90 5.31
CA GLN A 152 -0.56 -6.06 6.09
C GLN A 152 -1.28 -7.38 5.75
N ARG A 153 -1.43 -7.71 4.46
CA ARG A 153 -2.01 -8.99 4.02
C ARG A 153 -1.23 -10.19 4.54
N ASN A 154 0.11 -10.12 4.56
CA ASN A 154 0.93 -11.19 5.09
C ASN A 154 0.65 -11.44 6.58
N LYS A 155 0.42 -10.38 7.37
CA LYS A 155 0.01 -10.53 8.78
C LYS A 155 -1.37 -11.19 8.91
N GLU A 156 -2.33 -10.78 8.07
CA GLU A 156 -3.66 -11.40 8.06
C GLU A 156 -3.61 -12.89 7.71
N TYR A 157 -2.82 -13.28 6.70
CA TYR A 157 -2.62 -14.68 6.35
C TYR A 157 -1.96 -15.49 7.46
N GLN A 158 -1.00 -14.91 8.18
CA GLN A 158 -0.39 -15.57 9.34
C GLN A 158 -1.43 -15.86 10.43
N ILE A 159 -2.30 -14.89 10.73
CA ILE A 159 -3.37 -15.06 11.72
C ILE A 159 -4.39 -16.11 11.27
N GLN A 160 -4.78 -16.10 9.99
CA GLN A 160 -5.69 -17.11 9.43
C GLN A 160 -5.13 -18.53 9.56
N GLN A 161 -3.85 -18.73 9.18
CA GLN A 161 -3.18 -20.02 9.33
C GLN A 161 -3.10 -20.49 10.79
N GLU A 162 -2.85 -19.57 11.73
CA GLU A 162 -2.85 -19.89 13.17
C GLU A 162 -4.25 -20.33 13.62
N ASN A 163 -5.29 -19.62 13.21
CA ASN A 163 -6.68 -19.95 13.56
C ASN A 163 -7.13 -21.29 12.95
N GLU A 164 -6.75 -21.59 11.70
CA GLU A 164 -7.03 -22.88 11.07
C GLU A 164 -6.34 -24.04 11.80
N ALA A 165 -5.09 -23.86 12.21
CA ALA A 165 -4.37 -24.87 12.97
C ALA A 165 -5.01 -25.13 14.34
N ILE A 166 -5.50 -24.09 15.01
CA ILE A 166 -6.25 -24.21 16.28
C ILE A 166 -7.58 -24.93 16.05
N LEU A 167 -8.32 -24.57 14.99
CA LEU A 167 -9.60 -25.19 14.65
C LEU A 167 -9.44 -26.69 14.35
N LEU A 168 -8.43 -27.06 13.57
CA LEU A 168 -8.13 -28.46 13.25
C LEU A 168 -7.73 -29.25 14.50
N ALA A 169 -6.90 -28.67 15.37
CA ALA A 169 -6.55 -29.30 16.65
C ALA A 169 -7.80 -29.53 17.52
N TYR A 170 -8.70 -28.54 17.58
CA TYR A 170 -9.97 -28.66 18.30
C TYR A 170 -10.88 -29.75 17.71
N GLN A 171 -11.07 -29.77 16.38
CA GLN A 171 -11.89 -30.79 15.69
C GLN A 171 -11.34 -32.21 15.92
N ASN A 172 -10.01 -32.35 15.91
CA ASN A 172 -9.34 -33.64 16.12
C ASN A 172 -9.18 -34.02 17.61
N HIS A 173 -9.75 -33.25 18.54
CA HIS A 173 -9.62 -33.45 20.00
C HIS A 173 -8.14 -33.48 20.46
N GLN A 174 -7.28 -32.78 19.75
CA GLN A 174 -5.86 -32.64 20.04
C GLN A 174 -5.61 -31.40 20.89
N ILE A 175 -4.50 -31.41 21.64
CA ILE A 175 -4.07 -30.25 22.44
C ILE A 175 -3.82 -29.07 21.50
N VAL A 176 -4.48 -27.95 21.75
CA VAL A 176 -4.32 -26.73 20.96
C VAL A 176 -2.86 -26.26 21.04
N PRO A 177 -2.14 -26.18 19.90
CA PRO A 177 -0.73 -25.84 19.92
C PRO A 177 -0.52 -24.38 20.33
N SER A 178 0.44 -24.15 21.22
CA SER A 178 0.85 -22.80 21.62
C SER A 178 1.52 -22.05 20.46
N LYS A 179 1.55 -20.70 20.50
CA LYS A 179 2.25 -19.87 19.49
C LYS A 179 3.72 -20.27 19.28
N LYS A 180 4.41 -20.70 20.35
CA LYS A 180 5.79 -21.20 20.25
C LYS A 180 5.87 -22.51 19.47
N GLN A 181 4.94 -23.43 19.70
CA GLN A 181 4.85 -24.71 18.98
C GLN A 181 4.47 -24.50 17.50
N LEU A 182 3.53 -23.60 17.19
CA LEU A 182 3.19 -23.24 15.80
C LEU A 182 4.40 -22.70 15.03
N ARG A 183 5.22 -21.84 15.66
CA ARG A 183 6.47 -21.35 15.05
C ARG A 183 7.49 -22.46 14.84
N ALA A 184 7.61 -23.39 15.79
CA ALA A 184 8.50 -24.55 15.65
C ALA A 184 8.06 -25.47 14.49
N ILE A 185 6.76 -25.75 14.38
CA ILE A 185 6.19 -26.54 13.28
C ILE A 185 6.44 -25.86 11.93
N LYS A 186 6.27 -24.53 11.83
CA LYS A 186 6.60 -23.77 10.61
C LYS A 186 8.06 -23.88 10.23
N ARG A 187 8.99 -23.77 11.19
CA ARG A 187 10.43 -23.92 10.95
C ARG A 187 10.78 -25.32 10.44
N LEU A 188 10.24 -26.35 11.08
CA LEU A 188 10.45 -27.75 10.68
C LEU A 188 9.89 -28.01 9.27
N LYS A 189 8.70 -27.48 8.96
CA LYS A 189 8.08 -27.63 7.63
C LYS A 189 8.91 -26.94 6.55
N TYR A 190 9.43 -25.74 6.83
CA TYR A 190 10.32 -25.03 5.93
C TYR A 190 11.64 -25.76 5.71
N GLN A 191 12.26 -26.31 6.77
CA GLN A 191 13.47 -27.12 6.66
C GLN A 191 13.25 -28.36 5.78
N LYS A 192 12.15 -29.10 6.01
CA LYS A 192 11.79 -30.26 5.18
C LYS A 192 11.56 -29.89 3.71
N GLN A 193 10.87 -28.79 3.43
CA GLN A 193 10.67 -28.33 2.06
C GLN A 193 12.01 -27.99 1.39
N LYS A 194 12.91 -27.32 2.10
CA LYS A 194 14.22 -26.96 1.57
C LYS A 194 15.10 -28.20 1.31
N GLU A 195 15.01 -29.21 2.16
CA GLU A 195 15.66 -30.51 1.95
C GLU A 195 15.09 -31.22 0.72
N GLN A 196 13.77 -31.21 0.52
CA GLN A 196 13.14 -31.77 -0.68
C GLN A 196 13.54 -31.02 -1.96
N GLU A 197 13.53 -29.69 -1.95
CA GLU A 197 13.98 -28.88 -3.08
C GLU A 197 15.45 -29.18 -3.45
N GLN A 198 16.31 -29.39 -2.44
CA GLN A 198 17.70 -29.78 -2.68
C GLN A 198 17.82 -31.17 -3.29
N LEU A 199 17.04 -32.14 -2.83
CA LEU A 199 17.01 -33.49 -3.40
C LEU A 199 16.50 -33.47 -4.85
N GLU A 200 15.44 -32.71 -5.14
CA GLU A 200 14.92 -32.52 -6.49
C GLU A 200 15.94 -31.83 -7.40
N LEU A 201 16.69 -30.85 -6.90
CA LEU A 201 17.79 -30.19 -7.62
C LEU A 201 18.94 -31.16 -7.93
N ILE A 202 19.28 -32.05 -6.99
CA ILE A 202 20.32 -33.07 -7.19
C ILE A 202 19.85 -34.10 -8.22
N GLU A 203 18.62 -34.59 -8.13
CA GLU A 203 18.04 -35.49 -9.14
C GLU A 203 17.99 -34.83 -10.52
N PHE A 204 17.60 -33.55 -10.60
CA PHE A 204 17.57 -32.80 -11.84
C PHE A 204 18.97 -32.67 -12.45
N LYS A 205 19.98 -32.29 -11.66
CA LYS A 205 21.38 -32.24 -12.12
C LYS A 205 21.87 -33.59 -12.61
N ASN A 206 21.60 -34.66 -11.87
CA ASN A 206 22.03 -36.00 -12.23
C ASN A 206 21.38 -36.49 -13.52
N LYS A 207 20.12 -36.12 -13.80
CA LYS A 207 19.48 -36.36 -15.10
C LYS A 207 20.15 -35.57 -16.22
N LEU A 208 20.39 -34.27 -16.00
CA LEU A 208 21.03 -33.40 -16.99
C LEU A 208 22.43 -33.90 -17.41
N TYR A 209 23.25 -34.34 -16.44
CA TYR A 209 24.58 -34.87 -16.72
C TYR A 209 24.57 -36.27 -17.35
N LYS A 210 23.51 -37.06 -17.15
CA LYS A 210 23.35 -38.35 -17.83
C LYS A 210 22.99 -38.17 -19.30
N ASP A 211 22.12 -37.20 -19.60
CA ASP A 211 21.70 -36.89 -20.97
C ASP A 211 22.79 -36.19 -21.81
N GLU A 212 23.86 -35.65 -21.19
CA GLU A 212 25.04 -35.10 -21.90
C GLU A 212 26.13 -36.16 -22.20
N LEU A 213 26.02 -37.36 -21.62
CA LEU A 213 27.00 -38.45 -21.72
C LEU A 213 26.54 -39.62 -22.61
N ASP A 214 25.29 -39.60 -23.06
CA ASP A 214 24.70 -40.45 -24.12
C ASP A 214 24.61 -39.68 -25.44
#